data_AF-A0A370IDT7-F1
#
_entry.id   AF-A0A370IDT7-F1
#
_cell.length_a   1.000
_cell.length_b   1.000
_cell.length_c   1.000
_cell.angle_alpha   90.00
_cell.angle_beta   90.00
_cell.angle_gamma   90.00
#
_symmetry.space_group_name_H-M   'P 1'
#
loop_
_entity.id
_entity.type
_entity.pdbx_description
1 polymer ?
#
loop_
_entity_poly.entity_id
_entity_poly.type
_entity_poly.pdbx_seq_one_letter_code
_entity_poly.pdbx_strand_id
1 'polypeptide(L)'
;MSSMSTRSFRLTDDDVVDYAMATGDRNPLHVDADFARRSPYGRPIAHGALIVTLALGALFEDLDPRVVRQLRVTFRQPAIPGRRYQIEWSVSDGEARGKVSFGGIEAVGIRCGLGPELPVSTETAPNHPYRRTARRLNPANPPGPEAGAFSVGYRLISDVVERVTGGGVPEHLATLLGWVSYWTGMHTPGRDALLVACSIEFERAGTGAIEFGTETPDIDRRSGLITLRARTRCGADAAVTIESLVREPVPGPEPGEIAAVLPVSRSLAGRTVLVVGGSRGLGAAVSLALAGQGARVLIGCTRRPEALLATAPGWADRLIPVIADASDPRALAAALPDEPLDGVVCLAAPAIPTLPLAADAIDPAIDFIGESSRLVLTPLSVCAARLRPDATVVLVSSEAVIDPPRWWPHYAAAKGVVEGLAHYVARHHPWRVVVARPPRLWTEMTNTPGGRAQSNPIGPVAAGIVGAFLAPAVPGEVTVLGGSNAWTAPSEEVWRAGNSRPEQVLR
;
A
#
# COMPACT_ATOMS: atom_id res chain seq x y z
N MET A 1 19.61 -12.84 -35.26
CA MET A 1 20.24 -11.63 -34.67
C MET A 1 19.35 -11.17 -33.52
N SER A 2 19.92 -10.76 -32.39
CA SER A 2 19.12 -10.21 -31.29
C SER A 2 19.08 -8.68 -31.42
N SER A 3 17.88 -8.09 -31.39
CA SER A 3 17.69 -6.64 -31.34
C SER A 3 17.35 -6.20 -29.93
N MET A 4 17.82 -5.02 -29.54
CA MET A 4 17.47 -4.39 -28.26
C MET A 4 16.89 -3.01 -28.52
N SER A 5 15.83 -2.66 -27.80
CA SER A 5 15.24 -1.33 -27.84
C SER A 5 14.92 -0.84 -26.44
N THR A 6 15.04 0.47 -26.24
CA THR A 6 14.74 1.13 -24.97
C THR A 6 13.88 2.36 -25.22
N ARG A 7 12.80 2.50 -24.44
CA ARG A 7 11.90 3.66 -24.51
C ARG A 7 11.57 4.15 -23.10
N SER A 8 11.40 5.46 -22.95
CA SER A 8 10.85 6.03 -21.71
C SER A 8 9.41 6.48 -21.92
N PHE A 9 8.58 6.34 -20.89
CA PHE A 9 7.22 6.87 -20.89
C PHE A 9 6.85 7.41 -19.51
N ARG A 10 5.80 8.22 -19.45
CA ARG A 10 5.18 8.67 -18.21
C ARG A 10 3.67 8.56 -18.39
N LEU A 11 3.01 7.88 -17.47
CA LEU A 11 1.55 7.80 -17.41
C LEU A 11 1.01 8.85 -16.44
N THR A 12 -0.19 9.34 -16.69
CA THR A 12 -0.92 10.30 -15.86
C THR A 12 -2.04 9.61 -15.09
N ASP A 13 -2.64 10.31 -14.11
CA ASP A 13 -3.82 9.80 -13.42
C ASP A 13 -5.02 9.67 -14.40
N ASP A 14 -5.12 10.55 -15.41
CA ASP A 14 -6.16 10.48 -16.45
C ASP A 14 -6.02 9.22 -17.32
N ASP A 15 -4.79 8.81 -17.66
CA ASP A 15 -4.57 7.55 -18.41
C ASP A 15 -5.05 6.31 -17.62
N VAL A 16 -4.96 6.35 -16.29
CA VAL A 16 -5.49 5.29 -15.41
C VAL A 16 -7.01 5.31 -15.39
N VAL A 17 -7.62 6.50 -15.38
CA VAL A 17 -9.08 6.65 -15.46
C VAL A 17 -9.62 6.16 -16.81
N ASP A 18 -8.98 6.54 -17.92
CA ASP A 18 -9.33 6.09 -19.27
C ASP A 18 -9.28 4.56 -19.36
N TYR A 19 -8.21 3.95 -18.84
CA TYR A 19 -8.08 2.49 -18.84
C TYR A 19 -9.11 1.79 -17.94
N ALA A 20 -9.43 2.35 -16.77
CA ALA A 20 -10.51 1.85 -15.90
C ALA A 20 -11.88 1.91 -16.59
N MET A 21 -12.13 2.97 -17.35
CA MET A 21 -13.35 3.14 -18.13
C MET A 21 -13.43 2.15 -19.30
N ALA A 22 -12.31 1.94 -19.99
CA ALA A 22 -12.24 1.05 -21.13
C ALA A 22 -12.33 -0.43 -20.76
N THR A 23 -11.83 -0.82 -19.59
CA THR A 23 -11.82 -2.24 -19.16
C THR A 23 -12.95 -2.59 -18.20
N GLY A 24 -13.59 -1.58 -17.59
CA GLY A 24 -14.51 -1.77 -16.48
C GLY A 24 -13.82 -2.10 -15.15
N ASP A 25 -12.48 -2.17 -15.12
CA ASP A 25 -11.72 -2.39 -13.89
C ASP A 25 -11.68 -1.11 -13.05
N ARG A 26 -12.71 -0.96 -12.24
CA ARG A 26 -12.89 0.14 -11.29
C ARG A 26 -12.51 -0.27 -9.88
N ASN A 27 -11.53 -1.15 -9.73
CA ASN A 27 -11.04 -1.51 -8.41
C ASN A 27 -10.64 -0.23 -7.65
N PRO A 28 -11.08 -0.05 -6.39
CA PRO A 28 -10.84 1.20 -5.66
C PRO A 28 -9.35 1.48 -5.42
N LEU A 29 -8.46 0.50 -5.58
CA LEU A 29 -7.02 0.72 -5.57
C LEU A 29 -6.54 1.64 -6.71
N HIS A 30 -7.28 1.67 -7.83
CA HIS A 30 -6.95 2.44 -9.03
C HIS A 30 -7.75 3.76 -9.13
N VAL A 31 -8.98 3.79 -8.59
CA VAL A 31 -9.92 4.90 -8.87
C VAL A 31 -10.47 5.60 -7.62
N ASP A 32 -10.18 5.12 -6.41
CA ASP A 32 -10.66 5.71 -5.15
C ASP A 32 -9.46 6.19 -4.31
N ALA A 33 -9.24 7.50 -4.29
CA ALA A 33 -8.15 8.12 -3.54
C ALA A 33 -8.23 7.87 -2.02
N ASP A 34 -9.43 7.76 -1.45
CA ASP A 34 -9.63 7.52 -0.02
C ASP A 34 -9.36 6.07 0.38
N PHE A 35 -9.71 5.13 -0.50
CA PHE A 35 -9.31 3.74 -0.35
C PHE A 35 -7.80 3.58 -0.52
N ALA A 36 -7.23 4.13 -1.59
CA ALA A 36 -5.82 3.99 -1.90
C ALA A 36 -4.91 4.67 -0.87
N ARG A 37 -5.34 5.80 -0.26
CA ARG A 37 -4.65 6.44 0.88
C ARG A 37 -4.50 5.55 2.10
N ARG A 38 -5.41 4.59 2.29
CA ARG A 38 -5.33 3.60 3.38
C ARG A 38 -4.53 2.36 3.02
N SER A 39 -4.11 2.23 1.76
CA SER A 39 -3.24 1.13 1.32
C SER A 39 -1.76 1.47 1.56
N PRO A 40 -0.86 0.48 1.48
CA PRO A 40 0.59 0.72 1.54
C PRO A 40 1.12 1.74 0.52
N TYR A 41 0.38 1.98 -0.57
CA TYR A 41 0.81 2.87 -1.65
C TYR A 41 0.46 4.35 -1.36
N GLY A 42 -0.47 4.62 -0.44
CA GLY A 42 -0.87 5.98 -0.05
C GLY A 42 -1.61 6.80 -1.12
N ARG A 43 -1.73 6.28 -2.35
CA ARG A 43 -2.37 6.92 -3.49
C ARG A 43 -2.82 5.87 -4.52
N PRO A 44 -3.71 6.23 -5.46
CA PRO A 44 -4.03 5.36 -6.58
C PRO A 44 -2.79 4.96 -7.37
N ILE A 45 -2.78 3.70 -7.82
CA ILE A 45 -1.72 3.13 -8.66
C ILE A 45 -2.32 2.74 -10.01
N ALA A 46 -1.50 2.63 -11.06
CA ALA A 46 -1.97 2.16 -12.36
C ALA A 46 -2.28 0.65 -12.34
N HIS A 47 -3.20 0.22 -13.22
CA HIS A 47 -3.45 -1.19 -13.48
C HIS A 47 -2.19 -1.85 -14.02
N GLY A 48 -1.82 -3.02 -13.50
CA GLY A 48 -0.67 -3.76 -14.02
C GLY A 48 -0.83 -4.07 -15.52
N ALA A 49 -2.04 -4.46 -15.93
CA ALA A 49 -2.37 -4.75 -17.33
C ALA A 49 -2.21 -3.53 -18.26
N LEU A 50 -2.45 -2.30 -17.78
CA LEU A 50 -2.15 -1.08 -18.55
C LEU A 50 -0.66 -0.98 -18.86
N ILE A 51 0.21 -1.23 -17.86
CA ILE A 51 1.66 -1.18 -18.05
C ILE A 51 2.15 -2.21 -19.07
N VAL A 52 1.57 -3.42 -19.06
CA VAL A 52 1.84 -4.44 -20.08
C VAL A 52 1.38 -3.99 -21.45
N THR A 53 0.17 -3.42 -21.54
CA THR A 53 -0.41 -2.91 -22.79
C THR A 53 0.48 -1.83 -23.42
N LEU A 54 0.99 -0.89 -22.61
CA LEU A 54 1.95 0.13 -23.05
C LEU A 54 3.27 -0.47 -23.54
N ALA A 55 3.83 -1.43 -22.78
CA ALA A 55 5.07 -2.10 -23.14
C ALA A 55 4.96 -2.91 -24.43
N LEU A 56 3.83 -3.59 -24.65
CA LEU A 56 3.55 -4.28 -25.92
C LEU A 56 3.35 -3.29 -27.07
N GLY A 57 2.70 -2.15 -26.83
CA GLY A 57 2.60 -1.08 -27.83
C GLY A 57 3.96 -0.62 -28.35
N ALA A 58 4.95 -0.48 -27.45
CA ALA A 58 6.32 -0.17 -27.84
C ALA A 58 7.04 -1.33 -28.55
N LEU A 59 6.70 -2.59 -28.26
CA LEU A 59 7.26 -3.76 -28.95
C LEU A 59 6.77 -3.85 -30.40
N PHE A 60 5.50 -3.55 -30.65
CA PHE A 60 4.85 -3.78 -31.94
C PHE A 60 5.15 -2.73 -33.00
N GLU A 61 5.99 -1.75 -32.70
CA GLU A 61 6.59 -0.90 -33.74
C GLU A 61 7.60 -1.69 -34.59
N ASP A 62 8.26 -2.67 -33.99
CA ASP A 62 9.33 -3.45 -34.61
C ASP A 62 8.96 -4.93 -34.81
N LEU A 63 7.80 -5.38 -34.32
CA LEU A 63 7.37 -6.78 -34.32
C LEU A 63 5.91 -6.92 -34.77
N ASP A 64 5.61 -7.83 -35.71
CA ASP A 64 4.21 -8.16 -36.03
C ASP A 64 3.54 -8.80 -34.80
N PRO A 65 2.49 -8.18 -34.23
CA PRO A 65 1.84 -8.72 -33.05
C PRO A 65 1.23 -10.12 -33.26
N ARG A 66 0.92 -10.53 -34.50
CA ARG A 66 0.33 -11.83 -34.81
C ARG A 66 1.30 -13.00 -34.59
N VAL A 67 2.60 -12.75 -34.46
CA VAL A 67 3.56 -13.81 -34.15
C VAL A 67 3.63 -14.15 -32.65
N VAL A 68 2.98 -13.37 -31.78
CA VAL A 68 2.96 -13.63 -30.33
C VAL A 68 2.03 -14.79 -30.01
N ARG A 69 2.61 -15.94 -29.65
CA ARG A 69 1.89 -17.18 -29.29
C ARG A 69 1.70 -17.37 -27.80
N GLN A 70 2.58 -16.79 -27.00
CA GLN A 70 2.50 -16.86 -25.55
C GLN A 70 2.89 -15.51 -24.97
N LEU A 71 2.19 -15.07 -23.93
CA LEU A 71 2.55 -13.92 -23.12
C LEU A 71 2.65 -14.37 -21.66
N ARG A 72 3.78 -14.11 -21.00
CA ARG A 72 3.97 -14.32 -19.57
C ARG A 72 4.39 -13.02 -18.93
N VAL A 73 3.71 -12.63 -17.86
CA VAL A 73 3.95 -11.37 -17.16
C VAL A 73 4.13 -11.64 -15.68
N THR A 74 5.08 -10.94 -15.06
CA THR A 74 5.23 -10.89 -13.60
C THR A 74 5.21 -9.44 -13.12
N PHE A 75 4.45 -9.16 -12.06
CA PHE A 75 4.28 -7.84 -11.46
C PHE A 75 5.02 -7.81 -10.13
N ARG A 76 6.07 -7.00 -10.06
CA ARG A 76 6.99 -6.94 -8.90
C ARG A 76 6.83 -5.69 -8.06
N GLN A 77 6.44 -4.57 -8.69
CA GLN A 77 6.21 -3.29 -8.02
C GLN A 77 4.98 -2.60 -8.61
N PRO A 78 4.26 -1.77 -7.83
CA PRO A 78 3.19 -0.94 -8.36
C PRO A 78 3.75 0.10 -9.34
N ALA A 79 2.96 0.44 -10.36
CA ALA A 79 3.24 1.59 -11.22
C ALA A 79 2.49 2.82 -10.70
N ILE A 80 3.22 3.91 -10.47
CA ILE A 80 2.69 5.15 -9.89
C ILE A 80 2.56 6.20 -11.01
N PRO A 81 1.35 6.74 -11.25
CA PRO A 81 1.17 7.86 -12.16
C PRO A 81 2.08 9.05 -11.84
N GLY A 82 2.55 9.72 -12.89
CA GLY A 82 3.50 10.83 -12.82
C GLY A 82 4.97 10.41 -12.72
N ARG A 83 5.30 9.11 -12.60
CA ARG A 83 6.70 8.65 -12.68
C ARG A 83 7.13 8.41 -14.12
N ARG A 84 8.41 8.67 -14.41
CA ARG A 84 9.05 8.26 -15.66
C ARG A 84 9.50 6.80 -15.53
N TYR A 85 9.02 5.95 -16.41
CA TYR A 85 9.37 4.53 -16.52
C TYR A 85 10.21 4.28 -17.77
N GLN A 86 11.04 3.25 -17.71
CA GLN A 86 11.80 2.75 -18.87
C GLN A 86 11.28 1.37 -19.27
N ILE A 87 11.07 1.17 -20.56
CA ILE A 87 10.74 -0.10 -21.20
C ILE A 87 11.99 -0.54 -21.94
N GLU A 88 12.47 -1.75 -21.67
CA GLU A 88 13.58 -2.36 -22.38
C GLU A 88 13.10 -3.67 -22.98
N TRP A 89 13.31 -3.86 -24.28
CA TRP A 89 13.04 -5.09 -25.00
C TRP A 89 14.33 -5.70 -25.54
N SER A 90 14.40 -7.02 -25.47
CA SER A 90 15.38 -7.84 -26.18
C SER A 90 14.62 -8.89 -26.99
N VAL A 91 14.75 -8.85 -28.32
CA VAL A 91 14.09 -9.78 -29.23
C VAL A 91 15.14 -10.72 -29.79
N SER A 92 14.83 -12.01 -29.82
CA SER A 92 15.64 -13.08 -30.38
C SER A 92 14.76 -14.07 -31.14
N ASP A 93 15.36 -15.07 -31.76
CA ASP A 93 14.59 -16.10 -32.47
C ASP A 93 13.64 -16.83 -31.50
N GLY A 94 12.35 -16.83 -31.81
CA GLY A 94 11.30 -17.45 -31.00
C GLY A 94 10.94 -16.76 -29.67
N GLU A 95 11.55 -15.63 -29.29
CA GLU A 95 11.26 -14.99 -27.99
C GLU A 95 11.48 -13.47 -28.01
N ALA A 96 10.60 -12.71 -27.32
CA ALA A 96 10.85 -11.33 -26.93
C ALA A 96 10.77 -11.17 -25.40
N ARG A 97 11.79 -10.57 -24.79
CA ARG A 97 11.86 -10.32 -23.34
C ARG A 97 11.79 -8.82 -23.07
N GLY A 98 10.78 -8.41 -22.31
CA GLY A 98 10.54 -7.03 -21.91
C GLY A 98 10.70 -6.84 -20.42
N LYS A 99 11.15 -5.66 -20.00
CA LYS A 99 11.03 -5.21 -18.61
C LYS A 99 10.62 -3.74 -18.58
N VAL A 100 9.75 -3.40 -17.64
CA VAL A 100 9.40 -2.03 -17.29
C VAL A 100 10.02 -1.71 -15.94
N SER A 101 10.80 -0.64 -15.85
CA SER A 101 11.55 -0.27 -14.65
C SER A 101 11.39 1.20 -14.25
N PHE A 102 11.57 1.47 -12.96
CA PHE A 102 11.67 2.81 -12.38
C PHE A 102 12.97 2.91 -11.58
N GLY A 103 13.88 3.81 -11.97
CA GLY A 103 15.17 3.98 -11.29
C GLY A 103 15.98 2.68 -11.18
N GLY A 104 15.94 1.83 -12.22
CA GLY A 104 16.61 0.53 -12.25
C GLY A 104 15.89 -0.60 -11.48
N ILE A 105 14.76 -0.33 -10.81
CA ILE A 105 13.94 -1.37 -10.19
C ILE A 105 12.93 -1.89 -11.22
N GLU A 106 12.99 -3.19 -11.52
CA GLU A 106 11.98 -3.86 -12.36
C GLU A 106 10.62 -3.85 -11.66
N ALA A 107 9.65 -3.18 -12.29
CA ALA A 107 8.26 -3.15 -11.86
C ALA A 107 7.43 -4.25 -12.53
N VAL A 108 7.65 -4.48 -13.83
CA VAL A 108 6.96 -5.51 -14.61
C VAL A 108 7.97 -6.25 -15.48
N GLY A 109 7.97 -7.57 -15.43
CA GLY A 109 8.72 -8.44 -16.36
C GLY A 109 7.77 -9.08 -17.36
N ILE A 110 8.13 -9.09 -18.63
CA ILE A 110 7.30 -9.57 -19.74
C ILE A 110 8.12 -10.54 -20.59
N ARG A 111 7.52 -11.66 -21.00
CA ARG A 111 8.08 -12.58 -21.99
C ARG A 111 7.02 -12.94 -23.01
N CYS A 112 7.36 -12.83 -24.28
CA CYS A 112 6.53 -13.24 -25.39
C CYS A 112 7.20 -14.44 -26.09
N GLY A 113 6.49 -15.56 -26.19
CA GLY A 113 6.89 -16.65 -27.08
C GLY A 113 6.44 -16.32 -28.50
N LEU A 114 7.38 -16.35 -29.44
CA LEU A 114 7.14 -15.99 -30.84
C LEU A 114 7.05 -17.26 -31.70
N GLY A 115 6.16 -17.26 -32.69
CA GLY A 115 5.94 -18.40 -33.58
C GLY A 115 5.24 -18.01 -34.88
N PRO A 116 4.65 -18.99 -35.60
CA PRO A 116 3.89 -18.70 -36.82
C PRO A 116 2.79 -17.66 -36.58
N GLU A 117 2.32 -16.93 -37.59
CA GLU A 117 1.24 -15.95 -37.41
C GLU A 117 -0.05 -16.60 -36.90
N LEU A 118 -0.69 -15.98 -35.90
CA LEU A 118 -1.98 -16.37 -35.36
C LEU A 118 -3.05 -16.35 -36.48
N PRO A 119 -3.83 -17.43 -36.65
CA PRO A 119 -5.00 -17.39 -37.52
C PRO A 119 -6.02 -16.37 -36.97
N VAL A 120 -6.80 -15.79 -37.88
CA VAL A 120 -7.78 -14.76 -37.55
C VAL A 120 -9.15 -15.38 -37.30
N SER A 121 -9.77 -15.05 -36.17
CA SER A 121 -11.17 -15.32 -35.84
C SER A 121 -12.04 -14.16 -36.27
N THR A 122 -13.18 -14.48 -36.89
CA THR A 122 -14.24 -13.53 -37.26
C THR A 122 -15.46 -13.62 -36.33
N GLU A 123 -15.46 -14.59 -35.42
CA GLU A 123 -16.52 -14.78 -34.43
C GLU A 123 -16.34 -13.77 -33.29
N THR A 124 -17.44 -13.20 -32.81
CA THR A 124 -17.44 -12.29 -31.66
C THR A 124 -18.61 -12.60 -30.73
N ALA A 125 -18.39 -12.48 -29.42
CA ALA A 125 -19.43 -12.68 -28.43
C ALA A 125 -20.35 -11.44 -28.33
N PRO A 126 -21.56 -11.56 -27.76
CA PRO A 126 -22.33 -10.38 -27.37
C PRO A 126 -21.64 -9.62 -26.23
N ASN A 127 -21.64 -8.29 -26.28
CA ASN A 127 -21.11 -7.46 -25.19
C ASN A 127 -21.92 -7.67 -23.89
N HIS A 128 -21.22 -7.83 -22.77
CA HIS A 128 -21.83 -7.91 -21.44
C HIS A 128 -21.44 -6.70 -20.58
N PRO A 129 -22.38 -6.10 -19.82
CA PRO A 129 -22.07 -4.95 -18.96
C PRO A 129 -21.08 -5.30 -17.85
N TYR A 130 -20.25 -4.31 -17.48
CA TYR A 130 -19.31 -4.43 -16.37
C TYR A 130 -20.01 -4.47 -15.01
N ARG A 131 -19.38 -5.12 -14.02
CA ARG A 131 -19.75 -4.99 -12.61
C ARG A 131 -19.57 -3.53 -12.17
N ARG A 132 -20.53 -3.02 -11.40
CA ARG A 132 -20.45 -1.67 -10.81
C ARG A 132 -19.56 -1.61 -9.58
N THR A 133 -19.49 -2.70 -8.82
CA THR A 133 -18.75 -2.77 -7.55
C THR A 133 -17.84 -3.99 -7.56
N ALA A 134 -16.58 -3.80 -7.17
CA ALA A 134 -15.65 -4.90 -6.97
C ALA A 134 -16.17 -5.85 -5.89
N ARG A 135 -16.19 -7.15 -6.18
CA ARG A 135 -16.52 -8.19 -5.21
C ARG A 135 -15.50 -8.16 -4.07
N ARG A 136 -15.96 -8.47 -2.85
CA ARG A 136 -15.06 -8.79 -1.73
C ARG A 136 -15.01 -10.30 -1.61
N LEU A 137 -13.82 -10.87 -1.70
CA LEU A 137 -13.66 -12.30 -1.46
C LEU A 137 -14.05 -12.64 -0.03
N ASN A 138 -14.88 -13.67 0.13
CA ASN A 138 -15.08 -14.34 1.41
C ASN A 138 -14.29 -15.66 1.40
N PRO A 139 -13.16 -15.76 2.12
CA PRO A 139 -12.35 -16.99 2.13
C PRO A 139 -13.08 -18.23 2.67
N ALA A 140 -14.14 -18.03 3.47
CA ALA A 140 -14.97 -19.12 3.99
C ALA A 140 -15.95 -19.69 2.94
N ASN A 141 -16.28 -18.90 1.91
CA ASN A 141 -17.15 -19.32 0.82
C ASN A 141 -16.62 -18.75 -0.51
N PRO A 142 -15.55 -19.35 -1.06
CA PRO A 142 -14.96 -18.88 -2.30
C PRO A 142 -15.91 -19.10 -3.48
N PRO A 143 -15.87 -18.23 -4.50
CA PRO A 143 -16.70 -18.38 -5.69
C PRO A 143 -16.30 -19.62 -6.50
N GLY A 144 -17.28 -20.29 -7.10
CA GLY A 144 -17.07 -21.41 -8.01
C GLY A 144 -16.73 -20.98 -9.44
N PRO A 145 -16.80 -21.90 -10.41
CA PRO A 145 -16.63 -21.61 -11.84
C PRO A 145 -17.62 -20.56 -12.33
N GLU A 146 -17.17 -19.68 -13.22
CA GLU A 146 -17.98 -18.60 -13.80
C GLU A 146 -17.77 -18.56 -15.33
N ALA A 147 -18.79 -18.13 -16.06
CA ALA A 147 -18.73 -17.96 -17.51
C ALA A 147 -19.49 -16.69 -17.92
N GLY A 148 -19.15 -16.14 -19.07
CA GLY A 148 -19.80 -14.95 -19.61
C GLY A 148 -19.10 -14.39 -20.82
N ALA A 149 -19.45 -13.15 -21.18
CA ALA A 149 -18.79 -12.42 -22.25
C ALA A 149 -18.09 -11.17 -21.71
N PHE A 150 -17.09 -10.69 -22.43
CA PHE A 150 -16.32 -9.50 -22.07
C PHE A 150 -15.79 -8.78 -23.30
N SER A 151 -15.82 -7.46 -23.27
CA SER A 151 -15.17 -6.60 -24.26
C SER A 151 -14.60 -5.37 -23.59
N VAL A 152 -13.73 -4.67 -24.30
CA VAL A 152 -13.14 -3.40 -23.86
C VAL A 152 -13.59 -2.26 -24.75
N GLY A 153 -13.57 -1.04 -24.23
CA GLY A 153 -13.56 0.18 -25.03
C GLY A 153 -12.24 0.31 -25.79
N TYR A 154 -12.03 -0.49 -26.83
CA TYR A 154 -10.74 -0.64 -27.51
C TYR A 154 -10.12 0.69 -27.97
N ARG A 155 -10.94 1.60 -28.52
CA ARG A 155 -10.47 2.93 -28.94
C ARG A 155 -9.80 3.71 -27.80
N LEU A 156 -10.38 3.71 -26.61
CA LEU A 156 -9.79 4.39 -25.45
C LEU A 156 -8.43 3.78 -25.07
N ILE A 157 -8.30 2.45 -25.14
CA ILE A 157 -7.01 1.78 -24.88
C ILE A 157 -6.00 2.18 -25.96
N SER A 158 -6.40 2.15 -27.24
CA SER A 158 -5.55 2.54 -28.37
C SER A 158 -5.06 3.98 -28.23
N ASP A 159 -5.95 4.91 -27.90
CA ASP A 159 -5.63 6.33 -27.72
C ASP A 159 -4.63 6.53 -26.56
N VAL A 160 -4.77 5.77 -25.46
CA VAL A 160 -3.81 5.79 -24.35
C VAL A 160 -2.45 5.25 -24.78
N VAL A 161 -2.40 4.13 -25.51
CA VAL A 161 -1.13 3.55 -25.98
C VAL A 161 -0.41 4.50 -26.94
N GLU A 162 -1.12 5.01 -27.94
CA GLU A 162 -0.56 5.95 -28.91
C GLU A 162 -0.05 7.22 -28.22
N ARG A 163 -0.82 7.78 -27.29
CA ARG A 163 -0.43 8.99 -26.54
C ARG A 163 0.81 8.77 -25.66
N VAL A 164 0.89 7.62 -24.98
CA VAL A 164 1.91 7.39 -23.94
C VAL A 164 3.21 6.80 -24.51
N THR A 165 3.11 5.94 -25.52
CA THR A 165 4.29 5.29 -26.11
C THR A 165 4.51 5.62 -27.59
N GLY A 166 3.52 6.13 -28.32
CA GLY A 166 3.58 6.32 -29.78
C GLY A 166 3.28 5.05 -30.59
N GLY A 167 3.09 3.91 -29.91
CA GLY A 167 2.86 2.61 -30.55
C GLY A 167 1.39 2.22 -30.64
N GLY A 168 1.13 0.97 -30.99
CA GLY A 168 -0.22 0.42 -31.11
C GLY A 168 -0.33 -0.99 -30.55
N VAL A 169 -1.49 -1.34 -30.02
CA VAL A 169 -1.79 -2.69 -29.52
C VAL A 169 -3.02 -3.25 -30.27
N PRO A 170 -2.99 -4.49 -30.76
CA PRO A 170 -4.16 -5.08 -31.42
C PRO A 170 -5.27 -5.40 -30.42
N GLU A 171 -6.51 -5.40 -30.89
CA GLU A 171 -7.69 -5.53 -30.03
C GLU A 171 -7.72 -6.83 -29.22
N HIS A 172 -7.35 -7.99 -29.78
CA HIS A 172 -7.33 -9.24 -29.02
C HIS A 172 -6.43 -9.20 -27.78
N LEU A 173 -5.25 -8.54 -27.86
CA LEU A 173 -4.36 -8.35 -26.72
C LEU A 173 -4.94 -7.37 -25.71
N ALA A 174 -5.50 -6.25 -26.19
CA ALA A 174 -6.17 -5.27 -25.35
C ALA A 174 -7.37 -5.89 -24.59
N THR A 175 -8.18 -6.71 -25.27
CA THR A 175 -9.33 -7.39 -24.69
C THR A 175 -8.90 -8.43 -23.65
N LEU A 176 -7.90 -9.27 -23.92
CA LEU A 176 -7.45 -10.26 -22.94
C LEU A 176 -6.73 -9.64 -21.74
N LEU A 177 -5.88 -8.63 -21.94
CA LEU A 177 -5.25 -7.90 -20.82
C LEU A 177 -6.28 -7.10 -20.01
N GLY A 178 -7.26 -6.49 -20.69
CA GLY A 178 -8.40 -5.85 -20.05
C GLY A 178 -9.21 -6.83 -19.23
N TRP A 179 -9.45 -8.04 -19.74
CA TRP A 179 -10.16 -9.10 -19.04
C TRP A 179 -9.38 -9.59 -17.81
N VAL A 180 -8.07 -9.80 -17.94
CA VAL A 180 -7.19 -10.16 -16.81
C VAL A 180 -7.26 -9.10 -15.71
N SER A 181 -7.24 -7.82 -16.07
CA SER A 181 -7.40 -6.71 -15.11
C SER A 181 -8.77 -6.75 -14.45
N TYR A 182 -9.83 -6.70 -15.27
CA TYR A 182 -11.22 -6.68 -14.81
C TYR A 182 -11.56 -7.87 -13.92
N TRP A 183 -11.14 -9.07 -14.29
CA TRP A 183 -11.36 -10.27 -13.49
C TRP A 183 -10.73 -10.13 -12.12
N THR A 184 -9.44 -9.80 -12.09
CA THR A 184 -8.67 -9.64 -10.85
C THR A 184 -9.26 -8.55 -9.96
N GLY A 185 -9.55 -7.38 -10.54
CA GLY A 185 -9.95 -6.18 -9.84
C GLY A 185 -11.43 -6.15 -9.44
N MET A 186 -12.31 -6.79 -10.19
CA MET A 186 -13.77 -6.68 -10.01
C MET A 186 -14.48 -7.98 -9.62
N HIS A 187 -13.92 -9.14 -9.96
CA HIS A 187 -14.49 -10.46 -9.65
C HIS A 187 -13.70 -11.18 -8.56
N THR A 188 -12.75 -12.04 -8.92
CA THR A 188 -12.03 -12.85 -7.94
C THR A 188 -10.53 -12.60 -8.13
N PRO A 189 -9.85 -12.04 -7.12
CA PRO A 189 -10.32 -11.78 -5.75
C PRO A 189 -11.14 -10.50 -5.55
N GLY A 190 -11.08 -9.57 -6.50
CA GLY A 190 -11.84 -8.33 -6.47
C GLY A 190 -11.16 -7.21 -5.68
N ARG A 191 -11.92 -6.54 -4.81
CA ARG A 191 -11.57 -5.26 -4.16
C ARG A 191 -10.17 -5.21 -3.53
N ASP A 192 -9.79 -6.28 -2.86
CA ASP A 192 -8.56 -6.31 -2.06
C ASP A 192 -7.40 -7.02 -2.79
N ALA A 193 -7.59 -7.35 -4.08
CA ALA A 193 -6.63 -8.06 -4.91
C ALA A 193 -5.39 -7.23 -5.27
N LEU A 194 -4.30 -7.95 -5.56
CA LEU A 194 -3.11 -7.50 -6.26
C LEU A 194 -2.78 -8.52 -7.36
N LEU A 195 -2.66 -8.08 -8.60
CA LEU A 195 -2.21 -8.93 -9.70
C LEU A 195 -0.70 -9.21 -9.55
N VAL A 196 -0.30 -10.49 -9.62
CA VAL A 196 1.09 -10.94 -9.39
C VAL A 196 1.71 -11.50 -10.65
N ALA A 197 0.94 -12.29 -11.40
CA ALA A 197 1.36 -12.78 -12.70
C ALA A 197 0.15 -13.08 -13.57
N CYS A 198 0.38 -13.14 -14.87
CA CYS A 198 -0.54 -13.78 -15.79
C CYS A 198 0.23 -14.47 -16.91
N SER A 199 -0.38 -15.53 -17.44
CA SER A 199 0.08 -16.18 -18.66
C SER A 199 -1.08 -16.37 -19.62
N ILE A 200 -0.86 -16.08 -20.89
CA ILE A 200 -1.83 -16.23 -21.97
C ILE A 200 -1.17 -17.06 -23.07
N GLU A 201 -1.84 -18.11 -23.52
CA GLU A 201 -1.44 -18.93 -24.67
C GLU A 201 -2.48 -18.76 -25.77
N PHE A 202 -2.07 -18.19 -26.90
CA PHE A 202 -2.95 -17.75 -27.98
C PHE A 202 -3.11 -18.84 -29.04
N GLU A 203 -4.36 -19.12 -29.39
CA GLU A 203 -4.74 -20.06 -30.45
C GLU A 203 -5.20 -19.30 -31.71
N ARG A 204 -6.03 -18.27 -31.55
CA ARG A 204 -6.50 -17.37 -32.64
C ARG A 204 -6.55 -15.91 -32.18
N ALA A 205 -6.27 -14.98 -33.09
CA ALA A 205 -6.45 -13.54 -32.88
C ALA A 205 -7.75 -13.06 -33.52
N GLY A 206 -8.47 -12.13 -32.90
CA GLY A 206 -9.72 -11.59 -33.44
C GLY A 206 -9.98 -10.15 -33.00
N THR A 207 -11.24 -9.72 -33.15
CA THR A 207 -11.73 -8.40 -32.75
C THR A 207 -13.07 -8.53 -32.03
N GLY A 208 -13.44 -7.52 -31.22
CA GLY A 208 -14.66 -7.52 -30.44
C GLY A 208 -14.60 -8.38 -29.17
N ALA A 209 -15.79 -8.77 -28.69
CA ALA A 209 -15.93 -9.45 -27.41
C ALA A 209 -15.47 -10.91 -27.45
N ILE A 210 -14.98 -11.35 -26.29
CA ILE A 210 -14.69 -12.75 -25.99
C ILE A 210 -15.84 -13.38 -25.21
N GLU A 211 -16.04 -14.68 -25.40
CA GLU A 211 -16.69 -15.54 -24.42
C GLU A 211 -15.60 -16.15 -23.53
N PHE A 212 -15.84 -16.24 -22.21
CA PHE A 212 -14.92 -16.85 -21.27
C PHE A 212 -15.62 -17.89 -20.40
N GLY A 213 -14.85 -18.90 -19.97
CA GLY A 213 -15.22 -19.82 -18.90
C GLY A 213 -14.03 -20.05 -17.98
N THR A 214 -14.25 -19.95 -16.67
CA THR A 214 -13.22 -20.15 -15.65
C THR A 214 -13.39 -21.49 -14.95
N GLU A 215 -12.28 -22.04 -14.48
CA GLU A 215 -12.29 -23.10 -13.47
C GLU A 215 -12.58 -22.51 -12.08
N THR A 216 -12.78 -23.38 -11.09
CA THR A 216 -12.77 -22.97 -9.67
C THR A 216 -11.39 -22.38 -9.34
N PRO A 217 -11.31 -21.17 -8.79
CA PRO A 217 -10.03 -20.59 -8.36
C PRO A 217 -9.38 -21.46 -7.28
N ASP A 218 -8.10 -21.77 -7.47
CA ASP A 218 -7.27 -22.39 -6.44
C ASP A 218 -6.81 -21.31 -5.46
N ILE A 219 -6.97 -21.56 -4.15
CA ILE A 219 -6.71 -20.57 -3.09
C ILE A 219 -5.76 -21.18 -2.07
N ASP A 220 -4.50 -20.75 -2.11
CA ASP A 220 -3.53 -21.04 -1.05
C ASP A 220 -3.77 -20.07 0.13
N ARG A 221 -4.47 -20.56 1.15
CA ARG A 221 -4.78 -19.80 2.37
C ARG A 221 -3.53 -19.37 3.14
N ARG A 222 -2.40 -20.08 3.02
CA ARG A 222 -1.17 -19.76 3.75
C ARG A 222 -0.47 -18.54 3.17
N SER A 223 -0.42 -18.45 1.84
CA SER A 223 0.23 -17.33 1.14
C SER A 223 -0.75 -16.22 0.74
N GLY A 224 -2.06 -16.50 0.73
CA GLY A 224 -3.09 -15.64 0.18
C GLY A 224 -3.11 -15.62 -1.35
N LEU A 225 -2.38 -16.54 -2.00
CA LEU A 225 -2.30 -16.65 -3.46
C LEU A 225 -3.56 -17.29 -4.02
N ILE A 226 -4.07 -16.69 -5.09
CA ILE A 226 -5.24 -17.15 -5.83
C ILE A 226 -4.85 -17.32 -7.28
N THR A 227 -5.02 -18.56 -7.76
CA THR A 227 -4.72 -18.96 -9.14
C THR A 227 -6.02 -19.28 -9.86
N LEU A 228 -6.33 -18.51 -10.88
CA LEU A 228 -7.46 -18.73 -11.79
C LEU A 228 -6.94 -19.31 -13.10
N ARG A 229 -7.62 -20.33 -13.61
CA ARG A 229 -7.46 -20.82 -14.99
C ARG A 229 -8.75 -20.59 -15.75
N ALA A 230 -8.62 -20.19 -17.01
CA ALA A 230 -9.75 -19.92 -17.88
C ALA A 230 -9.42 -20.22 -19.34
N ARG A 231 -10.48 -20.40 -20.13
CA ARG A 231 -10.41 -20.39 -21.60
C ARG A 231 -11.31 -19.30 -22.16
N THR A 232 -10.87 -18.74 -23.26
CA THR A 232 -11.57 -17.68 -24.01
C THR A 232 -11.79 -18.13 -25.45
N ARG A 233 -12.86 -17.64 -26.07
CA ARG A 233 -13.24 -17.91 -27.46
C ARG A 233 -13.79 -16.65 -28.15
N CYS A 234 -13.91 -16.71 -29.48
CA CYS A 234 -14.46 -15.69 -30.36
C CYS A 234 -13.45 -14.55 -30.65
N GLY A 235 -13.58 -13.38 -30.02
CA GLY A 235 -12.72 -12.22 -30.29
C GLY A 235 -11.24 -12.46 -29.97
N ALA A 236 -10.92 -13.48 -29.18
CA ALA A 236 -9.59 -14.00 -28.95
C ALA A 236 -9.73 -15.42 -28.37
N ASP A 237 -9.09 -16.40 -28.99
CA ASP A 237 -9.07 -17.77 -28.47
C ASP A 237 -7.76 -17.98 -27.72
N ALA A 238 -7.86 -18.21 -26.42
CA ALA A 238 -6.68 -18.37 -25.57
C ALA A 238 -6.96 -19.17 -24.30
N ALA A 239 -5.93 -19.86 -23.81
CA ALA A 239 -5.85 -20.31 -22.43
C ALA A 239 -5.21 -19.23 -21.56
N VAL A 240 -5.81 -18.91 -20.42
CA VAL A 240 -5.37 -17.83 -19.54
C VAL A 240 -5.18 -18.37 -18.12
N THR A 241 -4.05 -18.06 -17.50
CA THR A 241 -3.81 -18.24 -16.07
C THR A 241 -3.55 -16.89 -15.43
N ILE A 242 -4.20 -16.63 -14.30
CA ILE A 242 -4.05 -15.38 -13.53
C ILE A 242 -3.64 -15.78 -12.11
N GLU A 243 -2.55 -15.18 -11.63
CA GLU A 243 -2.10 -15.31 -10.25
C GLU A 243 -2.25 -13.95 -9.56
N SER A 244 -2.93 -13.95 -8.42
CA SER A 244 -3.23 -12.74 -7.66
C SER A 244 -3.11 -13.00 -6.17
N LEU A 245 -2.84 -11.96 -5.38
CA LEU A 245 -2.79 -12.04 -3.93
C LEU A 245 -3.93 -11.23 -3.32
N VAL A 246 -4.49 -11.72 -2.23
CA VAL A 246 -5.49 -10.97 -1.44
C VAL A 246 -4.80 -10.23 -0.31
N ARG A 247 -5.00 -8.92 -0.25
CA ARG A 247 -4.60 -8.14 0.93
C ARG A 247 -5.64 -8.33 2.01
N GLU A 248 -5.31 -9.10 3.03
CA GLU A 248 -6.17 -9.20 4.21
C GLU A 248 -6.25 -7.84 4.92
N PRO A 249 -7.44 -7.40 5.36
CA PRO A 249 -7.57 -6.21 6.19
C PRO A 249 -6.74 -6.36 7.48
N VAL A 250 -5.98 -5.33 7.84
CA VAL A 250 -5.25 -5.32 9.12
C VAL A 250 -6.26 -5.01 10.25
N PRO A 251 -6.33 -5.84 11.30
CA PRO A 251 -7.07 -5.52 12.52
C PRO A 251 -6.71 -4.14 13.07
N GLY A 252 -7.69 -3.40 13.59
CA GLY A 252 -7.38 -2.31 14.53
C GLY A 252 -6.96 -2.87 15.90
N PRO A 253 -6.22 -2.10 16.71
CA PRO A 253 -5.87 -2.53 18.07
C PRO A 253 -7.10 -2.58 18.98
N GLU A 254 -7.11 -3.55 19.89
CA GLU A 254 -8.17 -3.69 20.90
C GLU A 254 -7.66 -3.42 22.33
N PRO A 255 -8.48 -2.82 23.22
CA PRO A 255 -8.07 -2.55 24.60
C PRO A 255 -7.55 -3.77 25.37
N GLY A 256 -8.13 -4.95 25.15
CA GLY A 256 -7.72 -6.19 25.80
C GLY A 256 -6.31 -6.63 25.42
N GLU A 257 -5.96 -6.55 24.13
CA GLU A 257 -4.60 -6.86 23.64
C GLU A 257 -3.55 -5.93 24.23
N ILE A 258 -3.88 -4.64 24.34
CA ILE A 258 -3.01 -3.64 24.96
C ILE A 258 -2.88 -3.90 26.47
N ALA A 259 -3.98 -4.21 27.16
CA ALA A 259 -3.98 -4.49 28.60
C ALA A 259 -3.17 -5.74 28.96
N ALA A 260 -3.04 -6.70 28.04
CA ALA A 260 -2.24 -7.91 28.25
C ALA A 260 -0.73 -7.64 28.32
N VAL A 261 -0.25 -6.58 27.67
CA VAL A 261 1.18 -6.16 27.71
C VAL A 261 1.44 -4.96 28.61
N LEU A 262 0.43 -4.14 28.87
CA LEU A 262 0.48 -3.00 29.77
C LEU A 262 -0.81 -2.94 30.59
N PRO A 263 -0.83 -3.54 31.80
CA PRO A 263 -2.03 -3.59 32.64
C PRO A 263 -2.63 -2.20 32.90
N VAL A 264 -3.96 -2.12 32.85
CA VAL A 264 -4.73 -0.90 33.11
C VAL A 264 -4.38 -0.33 34.50
N SER A 265 -4.17 0.98 34.57
CA SER A 265 -3.82 1.67 35.82
C SER A 265 -4.39 3.10 35.85
N ARG A 266 -4.02 3.87 36.88
CA ARG A 266 -4.30 5.31 36.98
C ARG A 266 -3.04 6.16 37.07
N SER A 267 -1.88 5.62 36.70
CA SER A 267 -0.58 6.30 36.84
C SER A 267 -0.47 7.59 36.02
N LEU A 268 -1.28 7.75 34.96
CA LEU A 268 -1.37 8.96 34.16
C LEU A 268 -2.69 9.71 34.36
N ALA A 269 -3.42 9.44 35.44
CA ALA A 269 -4.64 10.18 35.76
C ALA A 269 -4.37 11.69 35.89
N GLY A 270 -5.22 12.51 35.27
CA GLY A 270 -5.07 13.97 35.23
C GLY A 270 -4.04 14.49 34.22
N ARG A 271 -3.34 13.60 33.49
CA ARG A 271 -2.43 13.98 32.41
C ARG A 271 -3.18 14.08 31.08
N THR A 272 -2.87 15.09 30.27
CA THR A 272 -3.41 15.27 28.91
C THR A 272 -2.30 15.11 27.88
N VAL A 273 -2.45 14.17 26.95
CA VAL A 273 -1.43 13.84 25.95
C VAL A 273 -2.00 13.94 24.54
N LEU A 274 -1.29 14.63 23.64
CA LEU A 274 -1.60 14.64 22.20
C LEU A 274 -0.91 13.49 21.49
N VAL A 275 -1.67 12.70 20.72
CA VAL A 275 -1.13 11.65 19.84
C VAL A 275 -1.39 12.03 18.39
N VAL A 276 -0.37 12.56 17.72
CA VAL A 276 -0.44 12.96 16.31
C VAL A 276 -0.38 11.72 15.43
N GLY A 277 -1.44 11.43 14.69
CA GLY A 277 -1.59 10.14 13.99
C GLY A 277 -2.21 9.06 14.87
N GLY A 278 -2.95 9.43 15.92
CA GLY A 278 -3.49 8.50 16.93
C GLY A 278 -4.69 7.64 16.51
N SER A 279 -5.15 7.70 15.25
CA SER A 279 -6.42 7.09 14.83
C SER A 279 -6.35 5.65 14.35
N ARG A 280 -5.17 5.16 13.93
CA ARG A 280 -4.98 3.84 13.31
C ARG A 280 -3.62 3.24 13.66
N GLY A 281 -3.45 1.93 13.43
CA GLY A 281 -2.17 1.23 13.58
C GLY A 281 -1.52 1.46 14.94
N LEU A 282 -0.20 1.72 14.96
CA LEU A 282 0.55 2.00 16.18
C LEU A 282 0.00 3.20 16.97
N GLY A 283 -0.48 4.26 16.29
CA GLY A 283 -1.00 5.43 16.99
C GLY A 283 -2.32 5.20 17.69
N ALA A 284 -3.19 4.36 17.13
CA ALA A 284 -4.37 3.88 17.82
C ALA A 284 -3.98 3.06 19.07
N ALA A 285 -2.99 2.17 18.95
CA ALA A 285 -2.52 1.35 20.06
C ALA A 285 -1.93 2.21 21.20
N VAL A 286 -1.13 3.24 20.86
CA VAL A 286 -0.60 4.20 21.84
C VAL A 286 -1.73 5.01 22.49
N SER A 287 -2.75 5.42 21.72
CA SER A 287 -3.91 6.14 22.26
C SER A 287 -4.69 5.29 23.27
N LEU A 288 -4.95 4.02 22.95
CA LEU A 288 -5.57 3.07 23.87
C LEU A 288 -4.72 2.82 25.11
N ALA A 289 -3.41 2.62 24.93
CA ALA A 289 -2.49 2.40 26.03
C ALA A 289 -2.45 3.59 27.00
N LEU A 290 -2.37 4.82 26.50
CA LEU A 290 -2.43 6.04 27.33
C LEU A 290 -3.75 6.16 28.09
N ALA A 291 -4.88 5.95 27.41
CA ALA A 291 -6.21 6.00 28.02
C ALA A 291 -6.39 4.91 29.10
N GLY A 292 -5.84 3.72 28.85
CA GLY A 292 -5.78 2.60 29.80
C GLY A 292 -4.93 2.88 31.04
N GLN A 293 -3.99 3.83 30.98
CA GLN A 293 -3.24 4.33 32.14
C GLN A 293 -3.92 5.51 32.86
N GLY A 294 -5.10 5.93 32.40
CA GLY A 294 -5.87 7.02 32.98
C GLY A 294 -5.67 8.40 32.35
N ALA A 295 -4.84 8.52 31.32
CA ALA A 295 -4.63 9.80 30.64
C ALA A 295 -5.85 10.22 29.82
N ARG A 296 -6.04 11.53 29.70
CA ARG A 296 -6.90 12.13 28.68
C ARG A 296 -6.07 12.25 27.39
N VAL A 297 -6.57 11.68 26.29
CA VAL A 297 -5.83 11.55 25.03
C VAL A 297 -6.50 12.38 23.94
N LEU A 298 -5.77 13.37 23.42
CA LEU A 298 -6.15 14.10 22.22
C LEU A 298 -5.69 13.30 20.99
N ILE A 299 -6.62 12.77 20.21
CA ILE A 299 -6.33 11.94 19.04
C ILE A 299 -6.21 12.84 17.82
N GLY A 300 -4.99 13.20 17.44
CA GLY A 300 -4.71 13.96 16.23
C GLY A 300 -4.99 13.11 14.98
N CYS A 301 -5.96 13.51 14.17
CA CYS A 301 -6.41 12.79 12.99
C CYS A 301 -7.06 13.71 11.96
N THR A 302 -7.12 13.30 10.69
CA THR A 302 -7.79 14.09 9.64
C THR A 302 -9.28 13.78 9.51
N ARG A 303 -9.74 12.69 10.13
CA ARG A 303 -11.13 12.22 10.13
C ARG A 303 -11.44 11.61 11.48
N ARG A 304 -12.71 11.70 11.90
CA ARG A 304 -13.18 11.17 13.18
C ARG A 304 -12.87 9.66 13.28
N PRO A 305 -12.20 9.19 14.34
CA PRO A 305 -11.69 7.82 14.43
C PRO A 305 -12.76 6.86 14.98
N GLU A 306 -13.91 6.76 14.30
CA GLU A 306 -15.07 5.96 14.76
C GLU A 306 -14.71 4.51 15.09
N ALA A 307 -13.91 3.87 14.24
CA ALA A 307 -13.48 2.48 14.47
C ALA A 307 -12.69 2.31 15.78
N LEU A 308 -11.84 3.28 16.14
CA LEU A 308 -11.08 3.26 17.39
C LEU A 308 -11.97 3.54 18.60
N LEU A 309 -12.87 4.52 18.49
CA LEU A 309 -13.78 4.86 19.58
C LEU A 309 -14.74 3.71 19.90
N ALA A 310 -15.17 2.97 18.88
CA ALA A 310 -16.03 1.81 19.03
C ALA A 310 -15.36 0.63 19.77
N THR A 311 -14.02 0.50 19.73
CA THR A 311 -13.32 -0.57 20.46
C THR A 311 -13.19 -0.29 21.96
N ALA A 312 -13.31 0.97 22.38
CA ALA A 312 -13.09 1.39 23.77
C ALA A 312 -14.20 2.31 24.31
N PRO A 313 -15.48 1.90 24.29
CA PRO A 313 -16.59 2.75 24.72
C PRO A 313 -16.45 3.19 26.18
N GLY A 314 -15.83 2.37 27.03
CA GLY A 314 -15.55 2.70 28.43
C GLY A 314 -14.49 3.80 28.66
N TRP A 315 -13.80 4.25 27.60
CA TRP A 315 -12.81 5.33 27.63
C TRP A 315 -13.19 6.51 26.74
N ALA A 316 -14.46 6.60 26.31
CA ALA A 316 -14.94 7.65 25.41
C ALA A 316 -14.77 9.07 25.98
N ASP A 317 -14.79 9.23 27.31
CA ASP A 317 -14.51 10.48 28.02
C ASP A 317 -13.02 10.88 28.00
N ARG A 318 -12.13 9.93 27.71
CA ARG A 318 -10.68 10.14 27.64
C ARG A 318 -10.17 10.28 26.21
N LEU A 319 -10.80 9.61 25.25
CA LEU A 319 -10.38 9.56 23.85
C LEU A 319 -11.06 10.68 23.06
N ILE A 320 -10.41 11.84 22.98
CA ILE A 320 -10.97 13.06 22.40
C ILE A 320 -10.39 13.32 20.99
N PRO A 321 -11.17 13.19 19.91
CA PRO A 321 -10.68 13.48 18.56
C PRO A 321 -10.31 14.95 18.37
N VAL A 322 -9.12 15.19 17.81
CA VAL A 322 -8.68 16.49 17.29
C VAL A 322 -8.59 16.36 15.78
N ILE A 323 -9.58 16.92 15.08
CA ILE A 323 -9.74 16.77 13.63
C ILE A 323 -9.02 17.91 12.91
N ALA A 324 -7.79 17.67 12.49
CA ALA A 324 -6.97 18.60 11.73
C ALA A 324 -5.88 17.88 10.92
N ASP A 325 -5.42 18.52 9.85
CA ASP A 325 -4.15 18.14 9.23
C ASP A 325 -3.00 18.60 10.14
N ALA A 326 -2.22 17.64 10.65
CA ALA A 326 -1.12 17.93 11.56
C ALA A 326 0.06 18.67 10.88
N SER A 327 0.09 18.72 9.55
CA SER A 327 1.06 19.52 8.79
C SER A 327 0.63 20.97 8.59
N ASP A 328 -0.63 21.31 8.90
CA ASP A 328 -1.13 22.69 8.88
C ASP A 328 -1.09 23.29 10.31
N PRO A 329 -0.18 24.24 10.59
CA PRO A 329 -0.04 24.82 11.92
C PRO A 329 -1.29 25.58 12.38
N ARG A 330 -2.02 26.22 11.46
CA ARG A 330 -3.20 27.03 11.81
C ARG A 330 -4.38 26.12 12.11
N ALA A 331 -4.62 25.12 11.25
CA ALA A 331 -5.68 24.15 11.46
C ALA A 331 -5.46 23.36 12.76
N LEU A 332 -4.23 22.90 13.00
CA LEU A 332 -3.90 22.17 14.23
C LEU A 332 -4.07 23.05 15.48
N ALA A 333 -3.57 24.30 15.45
CA ALA A 333 -3.70 25.22 16.58
C ALA A 333 -5.17 25.55 16.91
N ALA A 334 -6.02 25.69 15.89
CA ALA A 334 -7.45 25.97 16.07
C ALA A 334 -8.24 24.77 16.57
N ALA A 335 -7.82 23.55 16.23
CA ALA A 335 -8.48 22.32 16.66
C ALA A 335 -8.03 21.84 18.04
N LEU A 336 -6.83 22.24 18.48
CA LEU A 336 -6.32 21.93 19.81
C LEU A 336 -7.04 22.77 20.86
N PRO A 337 -7.37 22.17 22.01
CA PRO A 337 -7.97 22.92 23.09
C PRO A 337 -6.88 23.74 23.84
N ASP A 338 -7.32 24.72 24.63
CA ASP A 338 -6.42 25.68 25.30
C ASP A 338 -5.73 25.11 26.54
N GLU A 339 -6.15 23.93 27.04
CA GLU A 339 -5.50 23.31 28.20
C GLU A 339 -4.02 22.97 27.98
N PRO A 340 -3.18 23.07 29.04
CA PRO A 340 -1.80 22.60 28.98
C PRO A 340 -1.70 21.10 28.70
N LEU A 341 -0.66 20.73 27.96
CA LEU A 341 -0.34 19.34 27.60
C LEU A 341 0.80 18.81 28.49
N ASP A 342 0.62 17.58 28.96
CA ASP A 342 1.64 16.80 29.67
C ASP A 342 2.55 16.02 28.73
N GLY A 343 2.20 15.96 27.44
CA GLY A 343 3.09 15.44 26.44
C GLY A 343 2.48 15.37 25.05
N VAL A 344 3.34 15.01 24.12
CA VAL A 344 3.00 14.85 22.71
C VAL A 344 3.74 13.65 22.14
N VAL A 345 3.04 12.85 21.34
CA VAL A 345 3.59 11.72 20.60
C VAL A 345 3.41 11.98 19.11
N CYS A 346 4.51 12.14 18.39
CA CYS A 346 4.52 12.39 16.94
C CYS A 346 4.69 11.07 16.17
N LEU A 347 3.57 10.48 15.73
CA LEU A 347 3.50 9.18 15.03
C LEU A 347 3.10 9.29 13.55
N ALA A 348 2.45 10.38 13.16
CA ALA A 348 1.98 10.55 11.79
C ALA A 348 3.13 10.47 10.78
N ALA A 349 2.93 9.73 9.71
CA ALA A 349 3.86 9.58 8.61
C ALA A 349 3.09 9.38 7.30
N PRO A 350 3.62 9.85 6.16
CA PRO A 350 3.07 9.52 4.86
C PRO A 350 3.33 8.05 4.53
N ALA A 351 2.63 7.51 3.54
CA ALA A 351 2.94 6.18 3.00
C ALA A 351 4.34 6.18 2.40
N ILE A 352 5.08 5.06 2.53
CA ILE A 352 6.50 4.97 2.17
C ILE A 352 6.63 4.44 0.75
N PRO A 353 6.92 5.28 -0.26
CA PRO A 353 7.09 4.80 -1.63
C PRO A 353 8.42 4.05 -1.81
N THR A 354 8.47 3.13 -2.76
CA THR A 354 9.75 2.61 -3.27
C THR A 354 10.43 3.69 -4.12
N LEU A 355 11.58 4.21 -3.66
CA LEU A 355 12.37 5.25 -4.33
C LEU A 355 13.87 4.92 -4.21
N PRO A 356 14.47 4.25 -5.22
CA PRO A 356 15.91 3.97 -5.22
C PRO A 356 16.74 5.25 -5.35
N LEU A 357 18.06 5.14 -5.20
CA LEU A 357 18.98 6.19 -5.62
C LEU A 357 19.00 6.26 -7.16
N ALA A 358 18.14 7.10 -7.72
CA ALA A 358 18.01 7.34 -9.15
C ALA A 358 17.59 8.79 -9.40
N ALA A 359 17.96 9.35 -10.56
CA ALA A 359 17.63 10.73 -10.93
C ALA A 359 16.10 10.97 -10.90
N ASP A 360 15.31 10.06 -11.47
CA ASP A 360 13.84 10.14 -11.49
C ASP A 360 13.18 9.99 -10.10
N ALA A 361 13.95 9.67 -9.07
CA ALA A 361 13.46 9.50 -7.69
C ALA A 361 13.83 10.67 -6.78
N ILE A 362 14.61 11.66 -7.24
CA ILE A 362 15.09 12.78 -6.40
C ILE A 362 13.93 13.64 -5.91
N ASP A 363 13.10 14.17 -6.81
CA ASP A 363 12.01 15.08 -6.40
C ASP A 363 11.02 14.39 -5.44
N PRO A 364 10.50 13.18 -5.75
CA PRO A 364 9.63 12.46 -4.81
C PRO A 364 10.30 12.13 -3.47
N ALA A 365 11.62 11.92 -3.46
CA ALA A 365 12.37 11.67 -2.22
C ALA A 365 12.46 12.92 -1.35
N ILE A 366 12.74 14.08 -1.94
CA ILE A 366 12.76 15.37 -1.25
C ILE A 366 11.37 15.74 -0.74
N ASP A 367 10.34 15.55 -1.56
CA ASP A 367 8.95 15.77 -1.16
C ASP A 367 8.58 14.92 0.06
N PHE A 368 8.90 13.62 0.03
CA PHE A 368 8.66 12.73 1.17
C PHE A 368 9.39 13.17 2.44
N ILE A 369 10.65 13.59 2.33
CA ILE A 369 11.43 14.09 3.48
C ILE A 369 10.77 15.35 4.04
N GLY A 370 10.38 16.29 3.17
CA GLY A 370 9.71 17.53 3.56
C GLY A 370 8.37 17.29 4.23
N GLU A 371 7.50 16.45 3.65
CA GLU A 371 6.21 16.08 4.22
C GLU A 371 6.35 15.36 5.57
N SER A 372 7.25 14.39 5.66
CA SER A 372 7.53 13.67 6.91
C SER A 372 8.05 14.62 7.99
N SER A 373 8.90 15.57 7.63
CA SER A 373 9.44 16.57 8.57
C SER A 373 8.34 17.51 9.05
N ARG A 374 7.44 17.97 8.17
CA ARG A 374 6.30 18.82 8.53
C ARG A 374 5.37 18.15 9.54
N LEU A 375 5.15 16.84 9.42
CA LEU A 375 4.30 16.07 10.35
C LEU A 375 4.88 15.92 11.77
N VAL A 376 6.12 16.36 11.99
CA VAL A 376 6.76 16.38 13.31
C VAL A 376 7.04 17.80 13.78
N LEU A 377 7.65 18.63 12.93
CA LEU A 377 7.99 20.02 13.26
C LEU A 377 6.75 20.86 13.57
N THR A 378 5.68 20.70 12.79
CA THR A 378 4.44 21.47 12.96
C THR A 378 3.77 21.21 14.31
N PRO A 379 3.43 19.97 14.69
CA PRO A 379 2.80 19.72 15.99
C PRO A 379 3.70 20.12 17.16
N LEU A 380 5.01 19.88 17.09
CA LEU A 380 5.92 20.32 18.15
C LEU A 380 5.92 21.84 18.31
N SER A 381 5.97 22.59 17.20
CA SER A 381 5.97 24.05 17.23
C SER A 381 4.65 24.62 17.76
N VAL A 382 3.52 24.06 17.32
CA VAL A 382 2.18 24.47 17.78
C VAL A 382 1.96 24.13 19.26
N CYS A 383 2.48 22.99 19.73
CA CYS A 383 2.34 22.54 21.12
C CYS A 383 3.37 23.18 22.06
N ALA A 384 4.45 23.78 21.57
CA ALA A 384 5.56 24.26 22.41
C ALA A 384 5.10 25.19 23.55
N ALA A 385 4.21 26.13 23.29
CA ALA A 385 3.67 27.05 24.31
C ALA A 385 2.63 26.39 25.24
N ARG A 386 2.12 25.21 24.87
CA ARG A 386 1.10 24.45 25.63
C ARG A 386 1.72 23.34 26.48
N LEU A 387 2.94 22.91 26.18
CA LEU A 387 3.61 21.84 26.93
C LEU A 387 4.06 22.33 28.31
N ARG A 388 3.72 21.57 29.34
CA ARG A 388 4.22 21.80 30.70
C ARG A 388 5.75 21.64 30.75
N PRO A 389 6.44 22.28 31.71
CA PRO A 389 7.90 22.16 31.83
C PRO A 389 8.39 20.70 31.98
N ASP A 390 7.62 19.84 32.64
CA ASP A 390 7.93 18.41 32.88
C ASP A 390 7.36 17.46 31.81
N ALA A 391 6.83 18.00 30.70
CA ALA A 391 6.16 17.23 29.68
C ALA A 391 7.07 16.20 29.00
N THR A 392 6.47 15.10 28.52
CA THR A 392 7.17 14.08 27.72
C THR A 392 6.88 14.28 26.24
N VAL A 393 7.94 14.40 25.44
CA VAL A 393 7.91 14.50 23.98
C VAL A 393 8.45 13.20 23.40
N VAL A 394 7.58 12.43 22.73
CA VAL A 394 7.96 11.20 22.04
C VAL A 394 7.95 11.42 20.52
N LEU A 395 9.10 11.24 19.89
CA LEU A 395 9.27 11.35 18.44
C LEU A 395 9.53 9.97 17.85
N VAL A 396 8.70 9.56 16.88
CA VAL A 396 8.80 8.21 16.30
C VAL A 396 9.72 8.22 15.07
N SER A 397 10.93 7.72 15.29
CA SER A 397 11.94 7.36 14.29
C SER A 397 11.65 5.95 13.73
N SER A 398 12.69 5.18 13.38
CA SER A 398 12.60 3.81 12.88
C SER A 398 13.95 3.09 12.99
N GLU A 399 13.94 1.76 13.10
CA GLU A 399 15.16 0.94 12.93
C GLU A 399 15.83 1.15 11.56
N ALA A 400 15.08 1.63 10.55
CA ALA A 400 15.62 1.98 9.24
C ALA A 400 16.69 3.09 9.26
N VAL A 401 16.85 3.84 10.36
CA VAL A 401 17.98 4.78 10.52
C VAL A 401 19.28 4.03 10.77
N ILE A 402 19.22 2.85 11.38
CA ILE A 402 20.37 2.01 11.73
C ILE A 402 20.63 0.99 10.61
N ASP A 403 19.58 0.34 10.13
CA ASP A 403 19.62 -0.66 9.05
C ASP A 403 18.68 -0.25 7.91
N PRO A 404 19.11 0.66 7.02
CA PRO A 404 18.25 1.24 5.99
C PRO A 404 17.86 0.20 4.91
N PRO A 405 16.55 0.04 4.63
CA PRO A 405 16.09 -0.85 3.55
C PRO A 405 16.59 -0.39 2.17
N ARG A 406 16.94 -1.37 1.32
CA ARG A 406 17.59 -1.19 0.01
C ARG A 406 17.01 -0.06 -0.86
N TRP A 407 15.70 0.14 -0.87
CA TRP A 407 15.03 1.09 -1.76
C TRP A 407 14.41 2.30 -1.04
N TRP A 408 14.74 2.50 0.24
CA TRP A 408 14.17 3.57 1.05
C TRP A 408 15.21 4.51 1.69
N PRO A 409 16.21 5.02 0.93
CA PRO A 409 17.18 5.98 1.47
C PRO A 409 16.50 7.27 1.97
N HIS A 410 15.46 7.73 1.26
CA HIS A 410 14.65 8.89 1.63
C HIS A 410 13.90 8.71 2.95
N TYR A 411 13.43 7.50 3.26
CA TYR A 411 12.78 7.18 4.54
C TYR A 411 13.78 7.24 5.70
N ALA A 412 14.95 6.62 5.53
CA ALA A 412 16.03 6.68 6.52
C ALA A 412 16.45 8.13 6.77
N ALA A 413 16.62 8.93 5.70
CA ALA A 413 16.92 10.35 5.81
C ALA A 413 15.83 11.13 6.55
N ALA A 414 14.55 10.92 6.22
CA ALA A 414 13.43 11.56 6.90
C ALA A 414 13.39 11.22 8.40
N LYS A 415 13.66 9.97 8.77
CA LYS A 415 13.75 9.57 10.18
C LYS A 415 15.01 10.09 10.87
N GLY A 416 16.12 10.25 10.14
CA GLY A 416 17.31 10.96 10.63
C GLY A 416 17.01 12.43 11.00
N VAL A 417 16.17 13.13 10.22
CA VAL A 417 15.70 14.48 10.57
C VAL A 417 14.95 14.48 11.92
N VAL A 418 14.10 13.49 12.15
CA VAL A 418 13.37 13.34 13.43
C VAL A 418 14.33 13.20 14.61
N GLU A 419 15.40 12.40 14.46
CA GLU A 419 16.40 12.23 15.51
C GLU A 419 17.24 13.48 15.73
N GLY A 420 17.63 14.19 14.66
CA GLY A 420 18.31 15.48 14.77
C GLY A 420 17.47 16.51 15.53
N LEU A 421 16.16 16.55 15.25
CA LEU A 421 15.22 17.40 15.97
C LEU A 421 15.09 17.00 17.44
N ALA A 422 15.07 15.70 17.76
CA ALA A 422 15.02 15.23 19.13
C ALA A 422 16.19 15.77 19.98
N HIS A 423 17.41 15.73 19.43
CA HIS A 423 18.60 16.25 20.11
C HIS A 423 18.53 17.76 20.32
N TYR A 424 18.03 18.51 19.35
CA TYR A 424 17.78 19.95 19.51
C TYR A 424 16.77 20.20 20.64
N VAL A 425 15.61 19.52 20.61
CA VAL A 425 14.56 19.71 21.61
C VAL A 425 15.06 19.38 23.01
N ALA A 426 15.78 18.26 23.18
CA ALA A 426 16.30 17.85 24.48
C ALA A 426 17.26 18.89 25.08
N ARG A 427 18.11 19.51 24.24
CA ARG A 427 19.11 20.48 24.67
C ARG A 427 18.53 21.86 25.00
N HIS A 428 17.44 22.25 24.33
CA HIS A 428 16.93 23.62 24.37
C HIS A 428 15.59 23.78 25.08
N HIS A 429 14.95 22.69 25.50
CA HIS A 429 13.68 22.70 26.21
C HIS A 429 13.75 21.83 27.48
N PRO A 430 12.96 22.13 28.53
CA PRO A 430 12.99 21.39 29.79
C PRO A 430 12.32 20.01 29.71
N TRP A 431 11.78 19.65 28.55
CA TRP A 431 10.98 18.44 28.37
C TRP A 431 11.81 17.16 28.37
N ARG A 432 11.16 16.06 28.72
CA ARG A 432 11.70 14.71 28.57
C ARG A 432 11.55 14.27 27.13
N VAL A 433 12.67 14.04 26.43
CA VAL A 433 12.64 13.69 25.00
C VAL A 433 12.96 12.22 24.78
N VAL A 434 12.09 11.55 24.03
CA VAL A 434 12.19 10.13 23.73
C VAL A 434 12.15 9.95 22.21
N VAL A 435 13.13 9.21 21.69
CA VAL A 435 13.13 8.71 20.31
C VAL A 435 12.73 7.25 20.33
N ALA A 436 11.60 6.92 19.72
CA ALA A 436 11.21 5.53 19.51
C ALA A 436 11.67 5.08 18.11
N ARG A 437 12.35 3.93 18.01
CA ARG A 437 12.75 3.26 16.75
C ARG A 437 12.02 1.92 16.62
N PRO A 438 10.73 1.91 16.23
CA PRO A 438 10.01 0.67 16.02
C PRO A 438 10.65 -0.19 14.91
N PRO A 439 10.57 -1.52 15.01
CA PRO A 439 10.84 -2.42 13.89
C PRO A 439 9.73 -2.31 12.84
N ARG A 440 9.80 -3.14 11.79
CA ARG A 440 8.67 -3.31 10.88
C ARG A 440 7.46 -3.84 11.66
N LEU A 441 6.37 -3.08 11.67
CA LEU A 441 5.12 -3.41 12.36
C LEU A 441 4.05 -3.85 11.37
N TRP A 442 3.11 -4.70 11.80
CA TRP A 442 1.95 -5.06 10.97
C TRP A 442 0.89 -3.97 11.09
N THR A 443 0.83 -3.11 10.07
CA THR A 443 -0.13 -2.00 9.99
C THR A 443 -0.64 -1.89 8.56
N GLU A 444 -1.71 -1.12 8.32
CA GLU A 444 -2.20 -0.86 6.97
C GLU A 444 -1.10 -0.33 6.01
N MET A 445 -0.15 0.46 6.54
CA MET A 445 0.96 1.03 5.77
C MET A 445 1.96 -0.04 5.25
N THR A 446 2.10 -1.15 5.97
CA THR A 446 3.03 -2.24 5.63
C THR A 446 2.32 -3.48 5.09
N ASN A 447 1.00 -3.40 4.90
CA ASN A 447 0.11 -4.51 4.55
C ASN A 447 0.24 -4.95 3.07
N THR A 448 1.36 -5.56 2.78
CA THR A 448 1.66 -6.22 1.50
C THR A 448 1.72 -7.73 1.73
N PRO A 449 1.44 -8.57 0.72
CA PRO A 449 1.41 -10.02 0.89
C PRO A 449 2.68 -10.61 1.52
N GLY A 450 3.88 -10.19 1.06
CA GLY A 450 5.15 -10.61 1.66
C GLY A 450 5.52 -9.84 2.94
N GLY A 451 4.88 -8.71 3.20
CA GLY A 451 5.19 -7.85 4.34
C GLY A 451 4.64 -8.35 5.67
N ARG A 452 3.50 -9.05 5.64
CA ARG A 452 2.87 -9.60 6.86
C ARG A 452 3.78 -10.58 7.60
N ALA A 453 4.40 -11.52 6.87
CA ALA A 453 5.26 -12.56 7.46
C ALA A 453 6.51 -12.02 8.17
N GLN A 454 6.90 -10.77 7.87
CA GLN A 454 8.10 -10.11 8.39
C GLN A 454 7.76 -8.99 9.39
N SER A 455 6.49 -8.88 9.81
CA SER A 455 6.01 -7.76 10.62
C SER A 455 5.79 -8.15 12.09
N ASN A 456 6.11 -7.25 13.00
CA ASN A 456 5.92 -7.41 14.45
C ASN A 456 4.56 -6.88 14.92
N PRO A 457 4.03 -7.39 16.05
CA PRO A 457 2.80 -6.88 16.64
C PRO A 457 2.98 -5.45 17.19
N ILE A 458 1.90 -4.65 17.12
CA ILE A 458 1.92 -3.24 17.55
C ILE A 458 1.84 -3.04 19.07
N GLY A 459 1.23 -3.98 19.80
CA GLY A 459 0.97 -3.88 21.24
C GLY A 459 2.22 -3.64 22.09
N PRO A 460 3.27 -4.49 22.00
CA PRO A 460 4.51 -4.29 22.76
C PRO A 460 5.22 -2.96 22.49
N VAL A 461 5.19 -2.49 21.23
CA VAL A 461 5.78 -1.19 20.88
C VAL A 461 4.97 -0.03 21.46
N ALA A 462 3.64 -0.12 21.41
CA ALA A 462 2.77 0.87 22.06
C ALA A 462 2.99 0.92 23.59
N ALA A 463 3.11 -0.25 24.23
CA ALA A 463 3.41 -0.36 25.65
C ALA A 463 4.76 0.28 26.00
N GLY A 464 5.81 0.01 25.23
CA GLY A 464 7.13 0.63 25.42
C GLY A 464 7.10 2.16 25.28
N ILE A 465 6.39 2.68 24.27
CA ILE A 465 6.18 4.13 24.10
C ILE A 465 5.47 4.75 25.31
N VAL A 466 4.40 4.11 25.80
CA VAL A 466 3.67 4.60 26.99
C VAL A 466 4.49 4.45 28.27
N GLY A 467 5.34 3.43 28.36
CA GLY A 467 6.28 3.25 29.47
C GLY A 467 7.19 4.47 29.67
N ALA A 468 7.53 5.20 28.62
CA ALA A 468 8.33 6.41 28.71
C ALA A 468 7.61 7.60 29.39
N PHE A 469 6.28 7.58 29.48
CA PHE A 469 5.53 8.53 30.29
C PHE A 469 5.51 8.15 31.78
N LEU A 470 5.71 6.86 32.08
CA LEU A 470 5.72 6.30 33.43
C LEU A 470 7.13 6.32 34.06
N ALA A 471 8.17 6.24 33.24
CA ALA A 471 9.56 6.24 33.68
C ALA A 471 10.14 7.67 33.86
N PRO A 472 11.03 7.87 34.84
CA PRO A 472 11.80 9.11 34.93
C PRO A 472 12.81 9.15 33.76
N ALA A 473 12.66 10.14 32.87
CA ALA A 473 13.68 10.48 31.88
C ALA A 473 14.39 11.77 32.32
N VAL A 474 15.67 11.89 31.97
CA VAL A 474 16.53 13.00 32.40
C VAL A 474 16.36 14.17 31.41
N PRO A 475 15.92 15.36 31.86
CA PRO A 475 15.91 16.56 31.02
C PRO A 475 17.31 16.86 30.46
N GLY A 476 17.40 17.33 29.22
CA GLY A 476 18.69 17.58 28.57
C GLY A 476 19.22 16.43 27.72
N GLU A 477 18.70 15.20 27.89
CA GLU A 477 19.14 14.00 27.19
C GLU A 477 18.04 13.39 26.32
N VAL A 478 18.44 12.67 25.27
CA VAL A 478 17.53 11.89 24.43
C VAL A 478 17.53 10.44 24.92
N THR A 479 16.37 9.96 25.37
CA THR A 479 16.17 8.53 25.63
C THR A 479 15.80 7.81 24.34
N VAL A 480 16.52 6.76 23.96
CA VAL A 480 16.22 5.98 22.75
C VAL A 480 15.57 4.65 23.12
N LEU A 481 14.38 4.38 22.57
CA LEU A 481 13.70 3.09 22.65
C LEU A 481 13.88 2.35 21.31
N GLY A 482 14.69 1.30 21.24
CA GLY A 482 14.88 0.50 20.03
C GLY A 482 16.01 -0.53 20.13
N GLY A 483 16.05 -1.49 19.18
CA GLY A 483 16.96 -2.64 19.19
C GLY A 483 16.28 -3.95 19.61
N SER A 484 16.92 -5.08 19.32
CA SER A 484 16.36 -6.45 19.47
C SER A 484 15.83 -6.82 20.86
N ASN A 485 16.22 -6.07 21.91
CA ASN A 485 15.81 -6.31 23.30
C ASN A 485 15.00 -5.17 23.94
N ALA A 486 14.68 -4.10 23.20
CA ALA A 486 14.03 -2.90 23.79
C ALA A 486 12.50 -3.00 23.88
N TRP A 487 11.91 -3.91 23.11
CA TRP A 487 10.47 -4.14 23.09
C TRP A 487 10.21 -5.44 23.82
N THR A 488 9.43 -5.41 24.91
CA THR A 488 9.10 -6.62 25.68
C THR A 488 8.61 -7.70 24.72
N ALA A 489 9.32 -8.83 24.64
CA ALA A 489 8.87 -9.94 23.82
C ALA A 489 7.48 -10.36 24.33
N PRO A 490 6.44 -10.35 23.49
CA PRO A 490 5.14 -10.81 23.93
C PRO A 490 5.26 -12.27 24.40
N SER A 491 4.57 -12.64 25.48
CA SER A 491 4.40 -14.05 25.82
C SER A 491 3.74 -14.78 24.63
N GLU A 492 3.92 -16.10 24.50
CA GLU A 492 3.19 -16.87 23.48
C GLU A 492 1.67 -16.61 23.54
N GLU A 493 1.13 -16.32 24.73
CA GLU A 493 -0.26 -15.92 24.93
C GLU A 493 -0.59 -14.54 24.35
N VAL A 494 0.27 -13.53 24.50
CA VAL A 494 0.07 -12.22 23.84
C VAL A 494 0.24 -12.36 22.33
N TRP A 495 1.16 -13.22 21.88
CA TRP A 495 1.28 -13.57 20.46
C TRP A 495 -0.02 -14.22 19.96
N ARG A 496 -0.66 -15.09 20.75
CA ARG A 496 -1.97 -15.69 20.44
C ARG A 496 -3.16 -14.75 20.65
N ALA A 497 -3.07 -13.76 21.53
CA ALA A 497 -4.13 -12.81 21.86
C ALA A 497 -4.16 -11.59 20.91
N GLY A 498 -3.00 -11.05 20.53
CA GLY A 498 -2.89 -10.14 19.37
C GLY A 498 -3.15 -10.84 18.03
N ASN A 499 -3.16 -12.17 18.08
CA ASN A 499 -3.57 -13.06 17.01
C ASN A 499 -4.90 -13.76 17.36
N SER A 500 -5.73 -13.19 18.26
CA SER A 500 -7.05 -13.72 18.69
C SER A 500 -8.11 -13.75 17.57
N ARG A 501 -7.64 -13.66 16.32
CA ARG A 501 -8.32 -14.09 15.09
C ARG A 501 -7.75 -15.42 14.52
N PRO A 502 -7.29 -16.42 15.31
CA PRO A 502 -6.75 -17.65 14.73
C PRO A 502 -7.85 -18.55 14.17
N GLU A 503 -9.13 -18.23 14.36
CA GLU A 503 -10.19 -18.95 13.65
C GLU A 503 -10.24 -18.63 12.14
N GLN A 504 -9.49 -17.62 11.67
CA GLN A 504 -9.19 -17.42 10.25
C GLN A 504 -7.75 -17.83 9.86
N VAL A 505 -6.92 -18.17 10.85
CA VAL A 505 -5.50 -18.51 10.70
C VAL A 505 -5.17 -19.63 11.68
N LEU A 506 -5.48 -20.89 11.35
CA LEU A 506 -4.82 -22.11 11.86
C LEU A 506 -5.45 -23.39 11.26
N ARG A 507 -5.04 -23.75 10.04
CA ARG A 507 -4.54 -25.06 9.58
C ARG A 507 -4.51 -25.11 8.06
#